data_AF-A0A969VST4-F1
#
_entry.id   AF-A0A969VST4-F1
#
_cell.length_a   1.000
_cell.length_b   1.000
_cell.length_c   1.000
_cell.angle_alpha   90.00
_cell.angle_beta   90.00
_cell.angle_gamma   90.00
#
_symmetry.space_group_name_H-M   'P 1'
#
loop_
_entity.id
_entity.type
_entity.pdbx_description
1 polymer ?
#
loop_
_entity_poly.entity_id
_entity_poly.type
_entity_poly.pdbx_seq_one_letter_code
_entity_poly.pdbx_strand_id
1 'polypeptide(L)'
;EYSARYSILDKEFYIPAKDQLSAQATNNRQGRGELITGEQADEVLKILKDDAVRTYDNYEKMLNERFDGTIIDEKKSGLARELARMNLTLNSYTQWYWKTDLLNLMNFLFLRGDSHAQYEIRVYAEKMLETVKKWVPITHAAFLDYRVGAAHLSSKGLKIVRSMINGNKVRYEDSGLSKREWNELMEVIDKKNLIVT
;
A
#
# COMPACT_ATOMS: atom_id res chain seq x y z
N GLU A 1 5.56 -14.71 -11.77
CA GLU A 1 4.25 -14.65 -11.09
C GLU A 1 3.51 -15.95 -11.34
N TYR A 2 2.76 -16.43 -10.35
CA TYR A 2 1.96 -17.64 -10.46
C TYR A 2 0.88 -17.43 -11.52
N SER A 3 0.84 -18.32 -12.50
CA SER A 3 -0.08 -18.15 -13.63
C SER A 3 -1.33 -18.98 -13.43
N ALA A 4 -2.43 -18.30 -13.11
CA ALA A 4 -3.76 -18.88 -13.03
C ALA A 4 -4.31 -19.36 -14.39
N ARG A 5 -3.51 -19.35 -15.47
CA ARG A 5 -3.81 -19.97 -16.78
C ARG A 5 -3.43 -21.43 -16.78
N TYR A 6 -2.32 -21.75 -16.11
CA TYR A 6 -1.70 -23.06 -16.12
C TYR A 6 -1.96 -23.80 -14.80
N SER A 7 -2.20 -23.07 -13.72
CA SER A 7 -2.45 -23.64 -12.39
C SER A 7 -3.83 -23.26 -11.86
N ILE A 8 -4.39 -24.12 -11.02
CA ILE A 8 -5.53 -23.77 -10.16
C ILE A 8 -4.99 -22.91 -9.01
N LEU A 9 -5.69 -21.84 -8.69
CA LEU A 9 -5.34 -20.97 -7.57
C LEU A 9 -5.80 -21.59 -6.25
N ASP A 10 -4.96 -21.46 -5.23
CA ASP A 10 -5.24 -21.87 -3.86
C ASP A 10 -6.45 -21.09 -3.30
N LYS A 11 -7.19 -21.70 -2.36
CA LYS A 11 -8.32 -21.06 -1.67
C LYS A 11 -7.83 -20.10 -0.58
N GLU A 12 -6.96 -19.16 -0.96
CA GLU A 12 -6.34 -18.21 -0.05
C GLU A 12 -6.72 -16.78 -0.42
N PHE A 13 -7.29 -16.06 0.55
CA PHE A 13 -7.76 -14.68 0.37
C PHE A 13 -7.29 -13.80 1.52
N TYR A 14 -6.88 -12.58 1.21
CA TYR A 14 -6.63 -11.55 2.20
C TYR A 14 -7.97 -11.04 2.75
N ILE A 15 -8.14 -11.17 4.06
CA ILE A 15 -9.22 -10.56 4.82
C ILE A 15 -8.58 -9.60 5.84
N PRO A 16 -8.90 -8.29 5.79
CA PRO A 16 -8.29 -7.32 6.69
C PRO A 16 -8.68 -7.60 8.15
N ALA A 17 -7.79 -7.26 9.07
CA ALA A 17 -8.10 -7.24 10.50
C ALA A 17 -9.07 -6.09 10.83
N LYS A 18 -9.81 -6.19 11.94
CA LYS A 18 -10.82 -5.19 12.33
C LYS A 18 -10.22 -3.79 12.51
N ASP A 19 -9.01 -3.70 13.03
CA ASP A 19 -8.26 -2.46 13.23
C ASP A 19 -7.73 -1.84 11.92
N GLN A 20 -7.91 -2.54 10.79
CA GLN A 20 -7.56 -2.08 9.45
C GLN A 20 -8.78 -1.68 8.61
N LEU A 21 -10.00 -1.77 9.18
CA LEU A 21 -11.23 -1.34 8.53
C LEU A 21 -11.48 0.13 8.83
N SER A 22 -11.15 1.00 7.88
CA SER A 22 -11.34 2.43 8.03
C SER A 22 -12.18 2.99 6.89
N ALA A 23 -12.89 4.08 7.17
CA ALA A 23 -13.56 4.88 6.17
C ALA A 23 -12.54 5.49 5.19
N GLN A 24 -13.04 6.00 4.06
CA GLN A 24 -12.21 6.74 3.11
C GLN A 24 -11.80 8.09 3.71
N ALA A 25 -10.51 8.44 3.67
CA ALA A 25 -10.07 9.77 4.09
C ALA A 25 -10.57 10.85 3.14
N THR A 26 -11.00 12.00 3.69
CA THR A 26 -11.57 13.13 2.94
C THR A 26 -10.52 13.99 2.23
N ASN A 27 -9.34 14.11 2.85
CA ASN A 27 -8.20 14.88 2.35
C ASN A 27 -7.20 14.04 1.53
N ASN A 28 -7.13 12.73 1.79
CA ASN A 28 -6.29 11.79 1.06
C ASN A 28 -7.16 10.70 0.42
N ARG A 29 -7.46 10.84 -0.88
CA ARG A 29 -8.27 9.85 -1.63
C ARG A 29 -7.65 8.45 -1.73
N GLN A 30 -6.37 8.29 -1.37
CA GLN A 30 -5.68 7.00 -1.32
C GLN A 30 -5.49 6.49 0.10
N GLY A 31 -5.88 7.28 1.11
CA GLY A 31 -5.67 7.01 2.53
C GLY A 31 -6.92 6.53 3.26
N ARG A 32 -6.67 5.98 4.45
CA ARG A 32 -7.70 5.57 5.42
C ARG A 32 -8.02 6.72 6.37
N GLY A 33 -9.31 6.90 6.66
CA GLY A 33 -9.86 7.84 7.63
C GLY A 33 -10.17 7.15 8.96
N GLU A 34 -11.31 7.47 9.55
CA GLU A 34 -11.70 6.93 10.86
C GLU A 34 -12.00 5.43 10.82
N LEU A 35 -11.73 4.75 11.94
CA LEU A 35 -11.97 3.32 12.08
C LEU A 35 -13.46 3.00 12.08
N ILE A 36 -13.86 2.04 11.25
CA ILE A 36 -15.20 1.43 11.26
C ILE A 36 -15.23 0.37 12.35
N THR A 37 -16.21 0.44 13.25
CA THR A 37 -16.29 -0.42 14.44
C THR A 37 -17.68 -1.02 14.62
N GLY A 38 -17.82 -1.94 15.59
CA GLY A 38 -19.09 -2.54 15.96
C GLY A 38 -19.72 -3.39 14.85
N GLU A 39 -21.05 -3.40 14.80
CA GLU A 39 -21.84 -4.23 13.87
C GLU A 39 -21.50 -3.96 12.40
N GLN A 40 -21.21 -2.71 12.04
CA GLN A 40 -20.83 -2.36 10.67
C GLN A 40 -19.52 -3.04 10.25
N ALA A 41 -18.52 -3.10 11.15
CA ALA A 41 -17.26 -3.79 10.87
C ALA A 41 -17.49 -5.29 10.69
N ASP A 42 -18.35 -5.89 11.53
CA ASP A 42 -18.70 -7.30 11.45
C ASP A 42 -19.45 -7.65 10.17
N GLU A 43 -20.37 -6.78 9.73
CA GLU A 43 -21.08 -6.91 8.46
C GLU A 43 -20.12 -6.85 7.27
N VAL A 44 -19.21 -5.86 7.23
CA VAL A 44 -18.22 -5.74 6.15
C VAL A 44 -17.33 -6.98 6.08
N LEU A 45 -16.83 -7.48 7.23
CA LEU A 45 -16.02 -8.70 7.25
C LEU A 45 -16.80 -9.92 6.80
N LYS A 46 -18.07 -10.02 7.18
CA LYS A 46 -18.95 -11.10 6.73
C LYS A 46 -19.11 -11.06 5.22
N ILE A 47 -19.38 -9.90 4.62
CA ILE A 47 -19.47 -9.74 3.16
C ILE A 47 -18.18 -10.20 2.48
N LEU A 48 -17.01 -9.71 2.92
CA LEU A 48 -15.72 -10.06 2.31
C LEU A 48 -15.44 -11.58 2.37
N LYS A 49 -15.78 -12.23 3.49
CA LYS A 49 -15.61 -13.68 3.66
C LYS A 49 -16.60 -14.48 2.82
N ASP A 50 -17.88 -14.11 2.86
CA ASP A 50 -18.93 -14.78 2.11
C ASP A 50 -18.67 -14.66 0.60
N ASP A 51 -18.18 -13.50 0.14
CA ASP A 51 -17.80 -13.27 -1.26
C ASP A 51 -16.59 -14.10 -1.67
N ALA A 52 -15.54 -14.18 -0.83
CA ALA A 52 -14.38 -15.02 -1.10
C ALA A 52 -14.76 -16.50 -1.24
N VAL A 53 -15.59 -17.02 -0.32
CA VAL A 53 -16.09 -18.40 -0.38
C VAL A 53 -16.93 -18.61 -1.63
N ARG A 54 -17.92 -17.73 -1.87
CA ARG A 54 -18.85 -17.85 -3.00
C ARG A 54 -18.15 -17.79 -4.34
N THR A 55 -17.20 -16.86 -4.52
CA THR A 55 -16.45 -16.73 -5.77
C THR A 55 -15.54 -17.93 -6.00
N TYR A 56 -14.89 -18.46 -4.97
CA TYR A 56 -14.09 -19.67 -5.11
C TYR A 56 -14.92 -20.91 -5.43
N ASP A 57 -16.05 -21.10 -4.75
CA ASP A 57 -16.94 -22.25 -5.01
C ASP A 57 -17.50 -22.20 -6.45
N ASN A 58 -17.83 -21.00 -6.94
CA ASN A 58 -18.19 -20.78 -8.34
C ASN A 58 -17.02 -21.04 -9.30
N TYR A 59 -15.79 -20.69 -8.92
CA TYR A 59 -14.59 -20.96 -9.69
C TYR A 59 -14.36 -22.47 -9.85
N GLU A 60 -14.37 -23.24 -8.76
CA GLU A 60 -14.27 -24.71 -8.82
C GLU A 60 -15.41 -25.32 -9.66
N LYS A 61 -16.64 -24.85 -9.46
CA LYS A 61 -17.80 -25.32 -10.24
C LYS A 61 -17.65 -25.06 -11.74
N MET A 62 -17.14 -23.89 -12.13
CA MET A 62 -16.89 -23.57 -13.54
C MET A 62 -15.74 -24.40 -14.10
N LEU A 63 -14.67 -24.60 -13.34
CA LEU A 63 -13.55 -25.47 -13.72
C LEU A 63 -13.94 -26.94 -13.83
N ASN A 64 -14.95 -27.38 -13.07
CA ASN A 64 -15.26 -28.78 -12.83
C ASN A 64 -14.08 -29.57 -12.23
N GLU A 65 -13.18 -28.88 -11.55
CA GLU A 65 -11.95 -29.41 -10.96
C GLU A 65 -11.74 -28.72 -9.61
N ARG A 66 -11.39 -29.48 -8.57
CA ARG A 66 -11.01 -28.95 -7.25
C ARG A 66 -9.53 -28.59 -7.23
N PHE A 67 -9.11 -27.88 -6.19
CA PHE A 67 -7.70 -27.52 -5.99
C PHE A 67 -6.72 -28.72 -6.02
N ASP A 68 -7.15 -29.89 -5.52
CA ASP A 68 -6.34 -31.12 -5.52
C ASP A 68 -6.32 -31.87 -6.87
N GLY A 69 -6.96 -31.31 -7.91
CA GLY A 69 -7.06 -31.88 -9.25
C GLY A 69 -8.20 -32.89 -9.42
N THR A 70 -9.03 -33.12 -8.39
CA THR A 70 -10.17 -34.04 -8.50
C THR A 70 -11.30 -33.42 -9.34
N ILE A 71 -11.90 -34.24 -10.21
CA ILE A 71 -13.04 -33.82 -11.04
C ILE A 71 -14.30 -33.80 -10.19
N ILE A 72 -15.11 -32.74 -10.31
CA ILE A 72 -16.34 -32.58 -9.53
C ILE A 72 -17.49 -33.41 -10.11
N ASP A 73 -17.64 -33.41 -11.44
CA ASP A 73 -18.70 -34.11 -12.18
C ASP A 73 -18.13 -34.68 -13.49
N GLU A 74 -17.87 -36.00 -13.54
CA GLU A 74 -17.29 -36.68 -14.71
C GLU A 74 -18.13 -36.52 -16.00
N LYS A 75 -19.39 -36.10 -15.90
CA LYS A 75 -20.30 -35.94 -17.04
C LYS A 75 -20.25 -34.55 -17.68
N LYS A 76 -19.45 -33.63 -17.13
CA LYS A 76 -19.38 -32.24 -17.60
C LYS A 76 -17.97 -31.84 -18.01
N SER A 77 -17.90 -31.00 -19.02
CA SER A 77 -16.66 -30.33 -19.38
C SER A 77 -16.44 -29.11 -18.48
N GLY A 78 -15.21 -28.93 -18.01
CA GLY A 78 -14.79 -27.72 -17.32
C GLY A 78 -14.58 -26.54 -18.27
N LEU A 79 -14.82 -25.33 -17.78
CA LEU A 79 -14.42 -24.10 -18.44
C LEU A 79 -12.89 -23.95 -18.40
N ALA A 80 -12.30 -23.37 -19.45
CA ALA A 80 -10.87 -23.08 -19.47
C ALA A 80 -10.43 -22.24 -18.26
N ARG A 81 -9.30 -22.59 -17.65
CA ARG A 81 -8.78 -21.95 -16.41
C ARG A 81 -8.69 -20.44 -16.51
N GLU A 82 -8.31 -19.92 -17.68
CA GLU A 82 -8.20 -18.48 -17.91
C GLU A 82 -9.51 -17.72 -17.93
N LEU A 83 -10.61 -18.39 -18.26
CA LEU A 83 -11.96 -17.84 -18.21
C LEU A 83 -12.56 -18.02 -16.81
N ALA A 84 -12.38 -19.20 -16.20
CA ALA A 84 -12.95 -19.50 -14.88
C ALA A 84 -12.43 -18.54 -13.80
N ARG A 85 -11.13 -18.18 -13.83
CA ARG A 85 -10.54 -17.29 -12.83
C ARG A 85 -11.08 -15.86 -12.84
N MET A 86 -11.81 -15.43 -13.88
CA MET A 86 -12.30 -14.05 -14.01
C MET A 86 -13.27 -13.64 -12.90
N ASN A 87 -13.87 -14.63 -12.22
CA ASN A 87 -14.77 -14.45 -11.09
C ASN A 87 -14.03 -14.26 -9.75
N LEU A 88 -12.73 -14.57 -9.67
CA LEU A 88 -11.98 -14.39 -8.43
C LEU A 88 -11.74 -12.90 -8.13
N THR A 89 -11.87 -12.52 -6.87
CA THR A 89 -11.69 -11.15 -6.39
C THR A 89 -10.22 -10.78 -6.23
N LEU A 90 -9.92 -9.47 -6.23
CA LEU A 90 -8.55 -8.94 -6.14
C LEU A 90 -7.82 -9.26 -4.82
N ASN A 91 -8.53 -9.66 -3.78
CA ASN A 91 -7.94 -10.10 -2.53
C ASN A 91 -7.48 -11.56 -2.55
N SER A 92 -7.61 -12.28 -3.67
CA SER A 92 -7.03 -13.62 -3.82
C SER A 92 -5.50 -13.53 -3.74
N TYR A 93 -4.88 -14.40 -2.95
CA TYR A 93 -3.42 -14.43 -2.87
C TYR A 93 -2.81 -14.95 -4.17
N THR A 94 -1.60 -14.46 -4.46
CA THR A 94 -0.74 -14.96 -5.52
C THR A 94 0.69 -14.92 -5.05
N GLN A 95 1.58 -15.59 -5.79
CA GLN A 95 2.98 -15.71 -5.46
C GLN A 95 3.81 -15.33 -6.68
N TRP A 96 4.95 -14.67 -6.47
CA TRP A 96 5.89 -14.39 -7.54
C TRP A 96 7.31 -14.31 -7.03
N TYR A 97 8.25 -14.70 -7.90
CA TYR A 97 9.64 -14.35 -7.70
C TYR A 97 9.86 -12.93 -8.19
N TRP A 98 10.47 -12.11 -7.33
CA TRP A 98 10.89 -10.76 -7.68
C TRP A 98 12.41 -10.66 -7.57
N LYS A 99 13.05 -10.18 -8.65
CA LYS A 99 14.49 -9.90 -8.70
C LYS A 99 14.68 -8.44 -9.05
N THR A 100 15.49 -7.74 -8.27
CA THR A 100 15.85 -6.34 -8.49
C THR A 100 17.25 -6.09 -7.93
N ASP A 101 17.90 -5.03 -8.41
CA ASP A 101 19.15 -4.54 -7.79
C ASP A 101 18.85 -3.71 -6.53
N LEU A 102 19.90 -3.44 -5.74
CA LEU A 102 19.76 -2.75 -4.47
C LEU A 102 19.25 -1.31 -4.62
N LEU A 103 19.67 -0.58 -5.66
CA LEU A 103 19.25 0.81 -5.87
C LEU A 103 17.74 0.89 -6.12
N ASN A 104 17.23 0.03 -7.00
CA ASN A 104 15.81 -0.04 -7.31
C ASN A 104 14.99 -0.59 -6.15
N LEU A 105 15.53 -1.52 -5.37
CA LEU A 105 14.91 -1.95 -4.11
C LEU A 105 14.76 -0.78 -3.14
N MET A 106 15.80 0.02 -2.92
CA MET A 106 15.71 1.17 -2.01
C MET A 106 14.68 2.21 -2.49
N ASN A 107 14.59 2.45 -3.80
CA ASN A 107 13.55 3.31 -4.37
C ASN A 107 12.14 2.75 -4.14
N PHE A 108 11.95 1.44 -4.33
CA PHE A 108 10.68 0.78 -4.02
C PHE A 108 10.32 0.92 -2.55
N LEU A 109 11.25 0.63 -1.64
CA LEU A 109 11.02 0.72 -0.20
C LEU A 109 10.73 2.16 0.25
N PHE A 110 11.38 3.15 -0.38
CA PHE A 110 11.09 4.57 -0.11
C PHE A 110 9.64 4.92 -0.46
N LEU A 111 9.16 4.48 -1.62
CA LEU A 111 7.79 4.79 -2.08
C LEU A 111 6.72 3.95 -1.37
N ARG A 112 7.03 2.71 -1.00
CA ARG A 112 6.06 1.75 -0.45
C ARG A 112 6.07 1.67 1.06
N GLY A 113 7.12 2.13 1.72
CA GLY A 113 7.16 2.33 3.17
C GLY A 113 6.55 3.66 3.63
N ASP A 114 6.22 4.56 2.70
CA ASP A 114 5.61 5.86 3.01
C ASP A 114 4.21 5.71 3.62
N SER A 115 3.85 6.58 4.57
CA SER A 115 2.55 6.52 5.25
C SER A 115 1.34 6.72 4.32
N HIS A 116 1.52 7.39 3.18
CA HIS A 116 0.49 7.59 2.17
C HIS A 116 0.29 6.37 1.27
N ALA A 117 1.24 5.42 1.25
CA ALA A 117 1.04 4.16 0.57
C ALA A 117 -0.01 3.32 1.30
N GLN A 118 -0.73 2.49 0.54
CA GLN A 118 -1.71 1.57 1.09
C GLN A 118 -1.09 0.66 2.16
N TYR A 119 -1.79 0.46 3.28
CA TYR A 119 -1.30 -0.32 4.42
C TYR A 119 -0.76 -1.70 4.00
N GLU A 120 -1.50 -2.43 3.15
CA GLU A 120 -1.11 -3.78 2.76
C GLU A 120 0.30 -3.83 2.13
N ILE A 121 0.63 -2.90 1.21
CA ILE A 121 1.96 -2.90 0.60
C ILE A 121 3.05 -2.37 1.53
N ARG A 122 2.70 -1.51 2.49
CA ARG A 122 3.62 -1.06 3.53
C ARG A 122 4.09 -2.21 4.41
N VAL A 123 3.20 -3.12 4.80
CA VAL A 123 3.56 -4.30 5.60
C VAL A 123 4.61 -5.16 4.87
N TYR A 124 4.48 -5.33 3.56
CA TYR A 124 5.52 -6.00 2.75
C TYR A 124 6.82 -5.20 2.72
N ALA A 125 6.76 -3.88 2.51
CA ALA A 125 7.95 -3.02 2.50
C ALA A 125 8.70 -3.06 3.85
N GLU A 126 7.98 -3.03 4.98
CA GLU A 126 8.55 -3.13 6.32
C GLU A 126 9.31 -4.45 6.51
N LYS A 127 8.73 -5.58 6.09
CA LYS A 127 9.41 -6.89 6.14
C LYS A 127 10.59 -7.01 5.20
N MET A 128 10.52 -6.40 4.03
CA MET A 128 11.67 -6.30 3.12
C MET A 128 12.78 -5.45 3.72
N LEU A 129 12.44 -4.34 4.40
CA LEU A 129 13.41 -3.46 5.05
C LEU A 129 14.14 -4.16 6.20
N GLU A 130 13.45 -4.98 7.00
CA GLU A 130 14.08 -5.86 8.00
C GLU A 130 15.14 -6.79 7.37
N THR A 131 14.87 -7.30 6.17
CA THR A 131 15.80 -8.15 5.42
C THR A 131 17.00 -7.34 4.92
N VAL A 132 16.76 -6.15 4.34
CA VAL A 132 17.83 -5.23 3.91
C VAL A 132 18.73 -4.83 5.08
N LYS A 133 18.16 -4.56 6.26
CA LYS A 133 18.92 -4.24 7.48
C LYS A 133 19.89 -5.35 7.86
N LYS A 134 19.46 -6.61 7.75
CA LYS A 134 20.29 -7.79 8.07
C LYS A 134 21.35 -8.05 7.00
N TRP A 135 21.03 -7.83 5.72
CA TRP A 135 21.90 -8.15 4.60
C TRP A 135 22.97 -7.07 4.32
N VAL A 136 22.56 -5.80 4.29
CA VAL A 136 23.41 -4.65 3.92
C VAL A 136 23.25 -3.48 4.92
N PRO A 137 23.71 -3.66 6.19
CA PRO A 137 23.40 -2.73 7.29
C PRO A 137 23.90 -1.30 7.08
N ILE A 138 25.07 -1.13 6.43
CA ILE A 138 25.63 0.21 6.16
C ILE A 138 24.75 0.96 5.16
N THR A 139 24.34 0.30 4.07
CA THR A 139 23.43 0.89 3.08
C THR A 139 22.06 1.17 3.68
N HIS A 140 21.54 0.28 4.52
CA HIS A 140 20.30 0.50 5.25
C HIS A 140 20.39 1.75 6.14
N ALA A 141 21.46 1.92 6.92
CA ALA A 141 21.64 3.09 7.78
C ALA A 141 21.72 4.39 6.95
N ALA A 142 22.52 4.40 5.89
CA ALA A 142 22.62 5.56 4.99
C ALA A 142 21.29 5.88 4.30
N PHE A 143 20.49 4.87 3.95
CA PHE A 143 19.17 5.06 3.39
C PHE A 143 18.19 5.69 4.38
N LEU A 144 18.18 5.23 5.63
CA LEU A 144 17.31 5.82 6.65
C LEU A 144 17.67 7.27 6.92
N ASP A 145 18.97 7.61 6.96
CA ASP A 145 19.44 8.96 7.21
C ASP A 145 19.21 9.89 6.01
N TYR A 146 19.81 9.57 4.86
CA TYR A 146 19.88 10.49 3.72
C TYR A 146 18.69 10.41 2.76
N ARG A 147 17.79 9.43 2.91
CA ARG A 147 16.61 9.27 2.04
C ARG A 147 15.32 9.33 2.83
N VAL A 148 15.11 8.41 3.78
CA VAL A 148 13.83 8.34 4.52
C VAL A 148 13.66 9.50 5.49
N GLY A 149 14.72 9.86 6.23
CA GLY A 149 14.72 10.98 7.17
C GLY A 149 15.01 12.34 6.52
N ALA A 150 15.31 12.38 5.23
CA ALA A 150 15.62 13.61 4.53
C ALA A 150 14.36 14.34 4.07
N ALA A 151 14.45 15.67 3.98
CA ALA A 151 13.43 16.50 3.37
C ALA A 151 13.98 17.23 2.14
N HIS A 152 13.21 17.25 1.06
CA HIS A 152 13.54 18.00 -0.14
C HIS A 152 12.91 19.39 -0.09
N LEU A 153 13.76 20.42 -0.08
CA LEU A 153 13.33 21.82 -0.11
C LEU A 153 13.38 22.35 -1.54
N SER A 154 12.28 22.96 -1.99
CA SER A 154 12.28 23.72 -3.25
C SER A 154 13.22 24.92 -3.16
N SER A 155 13.66 25.45 -4.30
CA SER A 155 14.52 26.65 -4.33
C SER A 155 13.91 27.84 -3.58
N LYS A 156 12.58 28.03 -3.68
CA LYS A 156 11.83 29.05 -2.94
C LYS A 156 11.77 28.71 -1.44
N GLY A 157 11.48 27.47 -1.08
CA GLY A 157 11.46 27.02 0.31
C GLY A 157 12.81 27.20 1.01
N LEU A 158 13.90 26.89 0.31
CA LEU A 158 15.25 27.08 0.82
C LEU A 158 15.57 28.56 1.10
N LYS A 159 15.08 29.50 0.27
CA LYS A 159 15.23 30.94 0.52
C LYS A 159 14.49 31.36 1.80
N ILE A 160 13.30 30.83 2.03
CA ILE A 160 12.51 31.09 3.25
C ILE A 160 13.26 30.59 4.48
N VAL A 161 13.74 29.34 4.45
CA VAL A 161 14.52 28.76 5.56
C VAL A 161 15.77 29.59 5.86
N ARG A 162 16.52 30.01 4.84
CA ARG A 162 17.68 30.92 5.02
C ARG A 162 17.27 32.24 5.68
N SER A 163 16.16 32.83 5.25
CA SER A 163 15.65 34.07 5.82
C SER A 163 15.30 33.91 7.31
N MET A 164 14.64 32.80 7.66
CA MET A 164 14.30 32.48 9.05
C MET A 164 15.54 32.27 9.93
N ILE A 165 16.56 31.55 9.43
CA ILE A 165 17.83 31.33 10.15
C ILE A 165 18.54 32.68 10.41
N ASN A 166 18.42 33.63 9.50
CA ASN A 166 18.97 34.98 9.65
C ASN A 166 18.13 35.90 10.56
N GLY A 167 17.08 35.37 11.21
CA GLY A 167 16.24 36.12 12.15
C GLY A 167 15.17 37.01 11.50
N ASN A 168 14.98 36.92 10.18
CA ASN A 168 13.93 37.69 9.50
C ASN A 168 12.54 37.07 9.76
N LYS A 169 11.53 37.93 9.91
CA LYS A 169 10.13 37.49 9.92
C LYS A 169 9.73 37.10 8.50
N VAL A 170 9.23 35.88 8.33
CA VAL A 170 8.67 35.39 7.07
C VAL A 170 7.15 35.32 7.17
N ARG A 171 6.46 35.61 6.07
CA ARG A 171 5.01 35.52 5.94
C ARG A 171 4.65 34.79 4.66
N TYR A 172 3.50 34.13 4.63
CA TYR A 172 3.04 33.38 3.47
C TYR A 172 2.88 34.27 2.23
N GLU A 173 2.37 35.49 2.42
CA GLU A 173 2.07 36.44 1.34
C GLU A 173 3.33 36.85 0.58
N ASP A 174 4.48 36.88 1.27
CA ASP A 174 5.78 37.28 0.72
C ASP A 174 6.61 36.09 0.24
N SER A 175 6.11 34.85 0.41
CA SER A 175 6.86 33.62 0.21
C SER A 175 7.01 33.22 -1.27
N GLY A 176 6.05 33.61 -2.11
CA GLY A 176 5.93 33.15 -3.49
C GLY A 176 5.68 31.64 -3.64
N LEU A 177 5.36 30.93 -2.55
CA LEU A 177 4.93 29.54 -2.54
C LEU A 177 3.41 29.46 -2.71
N SER A 178 2.92 28.37 -3.29
CA SER A 178 1.51 28.02 -3.11
C SER A 178 1.23 27.70 -1.65
N LYS A 179 -0.03 27.84 -1.22
CA LYS A 179 -0.46 27.50 0.14
C LYS A 179 -0.07 26.08 0.55
N ARG A 180 -0.17 25.12 -0.37
CA ARG A 180 0.22 23.73 -0.14
C ARG A 180 1.72 23.62 0.13
N GLU A 181 2.56 24.17 -0.75
CA GLU A 181 4.02 24.14 -0.57
C GLU A 181 4.47 24.89 0.69
N TRP A 182 3.80 25.98 1.06
CA TRP A 182 4.07 26.70 2.31
C TRP A 182 3.76 25.82 3.52
N ASN A 183 2.58 25.20 3.56
CA ASN A 183 2.19 24.34 4.67
C ASN A 183 3.10 23.10 4.76
N GLU A 184 3.41 22.45 3.64
CA GLU A 184 4.38 21.34 3.57
C GLU A 184 5.75 21.77 4.12
N LEU A 185 6.25 22.94 3.73
CA LEU A 185 7.53 23.48 4.24
C LEU A 185 7.47 23.71 5.75
N MET A 186 6.42 24.39 6.24
CA MET A 186 6.26 24.69 7.67
C MET A 186 6.11 23.43 8.51
N GLU A 187 5.47 22.39 7.99
CA GLU A 187 5.42 21.06 8.64
C GLU A 187 6.80 20.42 8.70
N VAL A 188 7.55 20.41 7.59
CA VAL A 188 8.90 19.83 7.50
C VAL A 188 9.86 20.44 8.51
N ILE A 189 9.78 21.74 8.77
CA ILE A 189 10.67 22.45 9.71
C ILE A 189 10.06 22.65 11.11
N ASP A 190 8.94 21.99 11.40
CA ASP A 190 8.21 22.03 12.68
C ASP A 190 7.80 23.45 13.12
N LYS A 191 7.28 24.25 12.19
CA LYS A 191 6.73 25.60 12.40
C LYS A 191 5.23 25.64 12.15
N LYS A 192 4.50 24.74 12.80
CA LYS A 192 3.05 24.57 12.65
C LYS A 192 2.23 25.83 12.95
N ASN A 193 2.76 26.73 13.80
CA ASN A 193 2.15 28.02 14.11
C ASN A 193 2.10 28.99 12.92
N LEU A 194 2.77 28.68 11.81
CA LEU A 194 2.80 29.48 10.58
C LEU A 194 1.98 28.85 9.44
N ILE A 195 1.32 27.71 9.68
CA ILE A 195 0.44 27.06 8.69
C ILE A 195 -0.77 27.96 8.41
N VAL A 196 -1.17 28.03 7.13
CA VAL A 196 -2.29 28.87 6.68
C VAL A 196 -3.48 27.98 6.32
N THR A 197 -4.64 28.27 6.92
CA THR A 197 -5.92 27.57 6.70
C THR A 197 -6.57 27.90 5.39
#